data_AF-A0A0M2U8Y7-F1
#
_entry.id   AF-A0A0M2U8Y7-F1
#
_cell.length_a   1.000
_cell.length_b   1.000
_cell.length_c   1.000
_cell.angle_alpha   90.00
_cell.angle_beta   90.00
_cell.angle_gamma   90.00
#
_symmetry.space_group_name_H-M   'P 1'
#
loop_
_entity.id
_entity.type
_entity.pdbx_description
1 polymer ?
#
loop_
_entity_poly.entity_id
_entity_poly.type
_entity_poly.pdbx_seq_one_letter_code
_entity_poly.pdbx_strand_id
1 'polypeptide(L)'
;MAVRTQIYLPEDLYQRLRARASATGKSMAEQIRESLELYLTESEAATPKPEDPIWQLAGRTTSVDGDLSENHDRYLYGKDQKK
;
A
#
# COMPACT_ATOMS: atom_id res chain seq x y z
N MET A 1 -11.89 -22.89 8.89
CA MET A 1 -13.10 -22.94 9.73
C MET A 1 -13.76 -21.56 9.68
N ALA A 2 -15.09 -21.46 9.70
CA ALA A 2 -15.79 -20.17 9.66
C ALA A 2 -16.56 -19.94 10.96
N VAL A 3 -16.54 -18.71 11.47
CA VAL A 3 -17.31 -18.29 12.65
C VAL A 3 -18.49 -17.45 12.20
N ARG A 4 -19.68 -17.69 12.77
CA ARG A 4 -20.87 -16.89 12.47
C ARG A 4 -20.77 -15.55 13.19
N THR A 5 -20.69 -14.48 12.42
CA THR A 5 -20.66 -13.10 12.93
C THR A 5 -21.91 -12.36 12.46
N GLN A 6 -22.57 -11.65 13.38
CA GLN A 6 -23.69 -10.75 13.07
C GLN A 6 -23.22 -9.31 13.21
N ILE A 7 -23.38 -8.52 12.16
CA ILE A 7 -23.02 -7.10 12.13
C ILE A 7 -24.16 -6.30 11.52
N TYR A 8 -24.33 -5.06 11.99
CA TYR A 8 -25.23 -4.11 11.36
C TYR A 8 -24.46 -3.32 10.30
N LEU A 9 -25.01 -3.25 9.09
CA LEU A 9 -24.49 -2.42 8.02
C LEU A 9 -25.41 -1.22 7.83
N PRO A 10 -24.87 -0.01 7.60
CA PRO A 10 -25.66 1.10 7.09
C PRO A 10 -26.43 0.70 5.83
N GLU A 11 -27.65 1.21 5.69
CA GLU A 11 -28.54 0.88 4.56
C GLU A 11 -27.88 1.22 3.21
N ASP A 12 -27.19 2.37 3.12
CA ASP A 12 -26.50 2.79 1.91
C ASP A 12 -25.40 1.79 1.51
N LEU A 13 -24.64 1.29 2.50
CA LEU A 13 -23.55 0.35 2.28
C LEU A 13 -24.10 -1.02 1.82
N TYR A 14 -25.21 -1.46 2.42
CA TYR A 14 -25.91 -2.67 2.00
C TYR A 14 -26.36 -2.59 0.53
N GLN A 15 -27.01 -1.48 0.15
CA GLN A 15 -27.49 -1.30 -1.23
C GLN A 15 -26.33 -1.26 -2.23
N ARG A 16 -25.21 -0.63 -1.88
CA ARG A 16 -24.00 -0.60 -2.72
C ARG A 16 -23.40 -1.98 -2.92
N LEU A 17 -23.26 -2.77 -1.86
CA LEU A 17 -22.77 -4.16 -1.94
C LEU A 17 -23.69 -5.04 -2.78
N ARG A 18 -25.02 -4.86 -2.64
CA ARG A 18 -26.02 -5.59 -3.41
C ARG A 18 -25.96 -5.26 -4.90
N ALA A 19 -25.88 -3.98 -5.25
CA ALA A 19 -25.74 -3.55 -6.64
C ALA A 19 -24.44 -4.10 -7.26
N ARG A 20 -23.33 -4.04 -6.52
CA ARG A 20 -22.06 -4.62 -6.96
C ARG A 20 -22.14 -6.14 -7.13
N ALA A 21 -22.84 -6.83 -6.24
CA ALA A 21 -23.04 -8.29 -6.34
C ALA A 21 -23.72 -8.67 -7.66
N SER A 22 -24.76 -7.93 -8.05
CA SER A 22 -25.45 -8.13 -9.32
C SER A 22 -24.56 -7.84 -10.53
N ALA A 23 -23.68 -6.84 -10.44
CA ALA A 23 -22.80 -6.45 -11.54
C ALA A 23 -21.59 -7.40 -11.72
N THR A 24 -21.01 -7.91 -10.62
CA THR A 24 -19.77 -8.69 -10.67
C THR A 24 -19.99 -10.19 -10.52
N GLY A 25 -21.21 -10.64 -10.21
CA GLY A 25 -21.51 -12.05 -9.91
C GLY A 25 -20.95 -12.53 -8.57
N LYS A 26 -20.35 -11.65 -7.76
CA LYS A 26 -19.80 -12.01 -6.44
C LYS A 26 -20.85 -11.89 -5.36
N SER A 27 -20.91 -12.84 -4.44
CA SER A 27 -21.83 -12.74 -3.30
C SER A 27 -21.46 -11.56 -2.38
N MET A 28 -22.44 -11.01 -1.65
CA MET A 28 -22.12 -9.96 -0.66
C MET A 28 -21.15 -10.45 0.42
N ALA A 29 -21.28 -11.71 0.84
CA ALA A 29 -20.39 -12.31 1.84
C ALA A 29 -18.95 -12.41 1.34
N GLU A 30 -18.75 -12.72 0.07
CA GLU A 30 -17.42 -12.75 -0.56
C GLU A 30 -16.80 -11.36 -0.62
N GLN A 31 -17.58 -10.35 -1.04
CA GLN A 31 -17.11 -8.96 -1.05
C GLN A 31 -16.70 -8.47 0.35
N ILE A 32 -17.48 -8.81 1.38
CA ILE A 32 -17.16 -8.46 2.77
C ILE A 32 -15.86 -9.14 3.21
N ARG A 33 -15.69 -10.44 2.92
CA ARG A 33 -14.45 -11.16 3.28
C ARG A 33 -13.23 -10.59 2.57
N GLU A 34 -13.29 -10.39 1.26
CA GLU A 34 -12.19 -9.80 0.48
C GLU A 34 -11.80 -8.42 1.01
N SER A 35 -12.81 -7.58 1.31
CA SER A 35 -12.56 -6.23 1.82
C SER A 35 -11.95 -6.24 3.22
N LEU A 36 -12.38 -7.16 4.09
CA LEU A 36 -11.82 -7.31 5.44
C LEU A 36 -10.40 -7.89 5.40
N GLU A 37 -10.14 -8.88 4.55
CA GLU A 37 -8.79 -9.43 4.36
C GLU A 37 -7.82 -8.36 3.84
N LEU A 38 -8.25 -7.56 2.85
CA LEU A 38 -7.45 -6.44 2.35
C LEU A 38 -7.18 -5.41 3.46
N TYR A 39 -8.23 -4.97 4.15
CA TYR A 39 -8.12 -3.99 5.23
C TYR A 39 -7.16 -4.44 6.33
N LEU A 40 -7.29 -5.71 6.76
CA LEU A 40 -6.41 -6.28 7.78
C LEU A 40 -4.98 -6.40 7.27
N THR A 41 -4.78 -6.92 6.06
CA THR A 41 -3.44 -7.06 5.45
C THR A 41 -2.75 -5.70 5.32
N GLU A 42 -3.46 -4.66 4.87
CA GLU A 42 -2.90 -3.30 4.76
C GLU A 42 -2.57 -2.71 6.14
N SER A 43 -3.43 -2.93 7.13
CA SER A 43 -3.19 -2.47 8.50
C SER A 43 -2.03 -3.20 9.19
N GLU A 44 -1.85 -4.49 8.90
CA GLU A 44 -0.75 -5.31 9.40
C GLU A 44 0.56 -5.07 8.63
N ALA A 45 0.46 -4.63 7.36
CA ALA A 45 1.62 -4.26 6.55
C ALA A 45 2.29 -2.96 7.03
N ALA A 46 1.59 -2.14 7.84
CA ALA A 46 2.11 -0.89 8.38
C ALA A 46 2.88 -1.10 9.69
N THR A 47 3.95 -1.88 9.64
CA THR A 47 5.18 -1.53 10.35
C THR A 47 6.34 -2.00 9.47
N PRO A 48 7.15 -1.11 8.87
CA PRO A 48 8.37 -1.56 8.22
C PRO A 48 9.15 -2.38 9.24
N LYS A 49 9.30 -3.67 8.97
CA LYS A 49 9.99 -4.58 9.89
C LYS A 49 11.40 -4.01 10.11
N PRO A 50 11.81 -3.70 11.35
CA PRO A 50 13.15 -3.22 11.66
C PRO A 50 14.25 -4.21 11.23
N GLU A 51 13.85 -5.45 10.97
CA GLU A 51 14.67 -6.59 10.61
C GLU A 51 14.87 -6.79 9.10
N ASP A 52 14.23 -6.00 8.22
CA ASP A 52 14.58 -6.01 6.79
C ASP A 52 15.97 -5.36 6.60
N PRO A 53 16.95 -6.07 6.04
CA PRO A 53 18.29 -5.52 5.79
C PRO A 53 18.29 -4.26 4.92
N ILE A 54 17.29 -4.09 4.04
CA ILE A 54 17.15 -2.91 3.19
C ILE A 54 16.94 -1.64 4.03
N TRP A 55 16.15 -1.71 5.10
CA TRP A 55 15.93 -0.57 6.00
C TRP A 55 17.16 -0.25 6.85
N GLN A 56 18.09 -1.20 7.02
CA GLN A 56 19.37 -0.97 7.70
C GLN A 56 20.43 -0.31 6.82
N LEU A 57 20.20 -0.18 5.50
CA LEU A 57 21.14 0.47 4.59
C LEU A 57 21.10 2.01 4.68
N ALA A 58 20.01 2.59 5.16
CA ALA A 58 19.88 4.03 5.31
C ALA A 58 20.99 4.58 6.22
N GLY A 59 21.79 5.53 5.70
CA GLY A 59 22.91 6.14 6.42
C GLY A 59 24.20 5.31 6.48
N ARG A 60 24.24 4.10 5.88
CA ARG A 60 25.50 3.31 5.77
C ARG A 60 26.40 3.75 4.62
N THR A 61 25.86 4.53 3.68
CA THR A 61 26.64 5.16 2.61
C THR A 61 26.62 6.66 2.81
N THR A 62 27.73 7.30 2.45
CA THR A 62 27.86 8.75 2.46
C THR A 62 28.34 9.18 1.08
N SER A 63 27.81 10.28 0.59
CA SER A 63 28.31 10.99 -0.58
C SER A 63 29.00 12.27 -0.13
N VAL A 64 29.96 12.73 -0.93
CA VAL A 64 30.58 14.05 -0.73
C VAL A 64 29.54 15.15 -0.96
N ASP A 65 28.65 14.94 -1.94
CA ASP A 65 27.55 15.83 -2.27
C ASP A 65 26.32 15.50 -1.41
N GLY A 66 25.81 16.47 -0.63
CA GLY A 66 24.70 16.27 0.30
C GLY A 66 23.31 16.37 -0.32
N ASP A 67 23.19 16.72 -1.60
CA ASP A 67 21.94 17.04 -2.28
C ASP A 67 21.62 16.08 -3.43
N LEU A 68 22.30 14.93 -3.50
CA LEU A 68 22.14 13.96 -4.60
C LEU A 68 20.70 13.47 -4.77
N SER A 69 19.95 13.28 -3.68
CA SER A 69 18.55 12.85 -3.76
C SER A 69 17.64 13.92 -4.35
N GLU A 70 17.92 15.19 -4.07
CA GLU A 70 17.12 16.32 -4.49
C GLU A 70 17.46 16.78 -5.91
N ASN A 71 18.75 16.81 -6.25
CA ASN A 71 19.27 17.31 -7.51
C ASN A 71 19.76 16.17 -8.44
N HIS A 72 19.21 14.97 -8.32
CA HIS A 72 19.64 13.78 -9.08
C HIS A 72 19.73 14.03 -10.59
N ASP A 73 18.79 14.78 -11.17
CA ASP A 73 18.81 15.13 -12.60
C ASP A 73 20.05 15.94 -13.02
N ARG A 74 20.54 16.83 -12.15
CA ARG A 74 21.78 17.60 -12.39
C ARG A 74 22.97 16.66 -12.50
N TYR A 75 23.05 15.66 -11.63
CA TYR A 75 24.19 14.74 -11.59
C TYR A 75 24.10 13.65 -12.67
N LEU A 76 22.89 13.18 -13.00
CA LEU A 76 22.66 12.14 -14.00
C LEU A 76 22.66 12.68 -15.43
N TYR A 77 22.17 13.91 -15.63
CA TYR A 77 21.97 14.50 -16.96
C TYR A 77 22.73 15.81 -17.17
N GLY A 78 23.55 16.24 -16.19
CA GLY A 78 24.48 17.36 -16.30
C GLY A 78 25.58 17.07 -17.31
N LYS A 79 25.26 17.27 -18.58
CA LYS A 79 26.18 17.22 -19.72
C LYS A 79 27.43 18.06 -19.45
N ASP A 80 28.56 17.51 -19.88
CA ASP A 80 29.80 18.20 -20.21
C ASP A 80 29.63 19.71 -20.39
N GLN A 81 29.97 20.49 -19.37
CA GLN A 81 30.36 21.88 -19.56
C GLN A 81 31.73 21.84 -20.24
N LYS A 82 31.73 21.64 -21.55
CA LYS A 82 32.90 21.91 -22.39
C LYS A 82 33.36 23.34 -22.13
N LYS A 83 34.59 23.48 -21.65
CA LYS A 83 35.56 24.41 -22.22
C LYS A 83 36.90 23.71 -22.35
#